data_AF-A0A3M0DUS0-F1
#
_entry.id   AF-A0A3M0DUS0-F1
#
_cell.length_a   1.000
_cell.length_b   1.000
_cell.length_c   1.000
_cell.angle_alpha   90.00
_cell.angle_beta   90.00
_cell.angle_gamma   90.00
#
_symmetry.space_group_name_H-M   'P 1'
#
loop_
_entity.id
_entity.type
_entity.pdbx_description
1 polymer ?
#
loop_
_entity_poly.entity_id
_entity_poly.type
_entity_poly.pdbx_seq_one_letter_code
_entity_poly.pdbx_strand_id
1 'polypeptide(L)'
;MVLRLEAARRRTDTRDWVVQRRERTRHLIELGGLVQKAGLVDLTDDDRATIYGALLETVGKARNKANGDTLALWRRRGRRAFAIEK
;
A
#
# COMPACT_ATOMS: atom_id res chain seq x y z
N MET A 1 -39.10 21.66 3.03
CA MET A 1 -37.97 21.59 2.08
C MET A 1 -36.68 21.10 2.75
N VAL A 2 -36.39 21.49 3.99
CA VAL A 2 -35.20 21.10 4.78
C VAL A 2 -35.04 19.58 4.98
N LEU A 3 -36.10 18.85 5.35
CA LEU A 3 -36.04 17.40 5.60
C LEU A 3 -35.62 16.55 4.37
N ARG A 4 -35.95 16.99 3.14
CA ARG A 4 -35.52 16.30 1.91
C ARG A 4 -34.04 16.51 1.61
N LEU A 5 -33.49 17.69 1.92
CA LEU A 5 -32.08 18.00 1.74
C LEU A 5 -31.21 17.23 2.76
N GLU A 6 -31.66 17.13 4.01
CA GLU A 6 -30.98 16.34 5.04
C GLU A 6 -30.98 14.85 4.73
N ALA A 7 -32.10 14.29 4.25
CA ALA A 7 -32.19 12.90 3.84
C ALA A 7 -31.34 12.58 2.59
N ALA A 8 -31.21 13.53 1.65
CA ALA A 8 -30.28 13.40 0.53
C ALA A 8 -28.83 13.41 1.01
N ARG A 9 -28.45 14.33 1.91
CA ARG A 9 -27.10 14.45 2.45
C ARG A 9 -26.67 13.21 3.23
N ARG A 10 -27.54 12.65 4.10
CA ARG A 10 -27.24 11.41 4.83
C ARG A 10 -27.00 10.21 3.91
N ARG A 11 -27.74 10.12 2.78
CA ARG A 11 -27.53 9.05 1.78
C ARG A 11 -26.21 9.21 1.03
N THR A 12 -25.85 10.43 0.66
CA THR A 12 -24.55 10.71 0.03
C THR A 12 -23.40 10.41 0.99
N ASP A 13 -23.48 10.85 2.24
CA ASP A 13 -22.47 10.60 3.27
C ASP A 13 -22.29 9.10 3.56
N THR A 14 -23.40 8.34 3.61
CA THR A 14 -23.35 6.88 3.73
C THR A 14 -22.69 6.23 2.51
N ARG A 15 -22.97 6.71 1.30
CA ARG A 15 -22.33 6.21 0.06
C ARG A 15 -20.84 6.54 0.04
N ASP A 16 -20.46 7.74 0.42
CA ASP A 16 -19.07 8.18 0.46
C ASP A 16 -18.27 7.36 1.47
N TRP A 17 -18.84 7.07 2.65
CA TRP A 17 -18.21 6.19 3.63
C TRP A 17 -17.99 4.77 3.10
N VAL A 18 -18.98 4.19 2.40
CA VAL A 18 -18.84 2.86 1.79
C VAL A 18 -17.74 2.86 0.73
N VAL A 19 -17.66 3.91 -0.11
CA VAL A 19 -16.62 4.04 -1.13
C VAL A 19 -15.25 4.14 -0.48
N GLN A 20 -15.06 5.03 0.49
CA GLN A 20 -13.78 5.17 1.20
C GLN A 20 -13.36 3.88 1.92
N ARG A 21 -14.31 3.12 2.49
CA ARG A 21 -14.01 1.84 3.11
C ARG A 21 -13.51 0.81 2.09
N ARG A 22 -14.15 0.75 0.91
CA ARG A 22 -13.72 -0.14 -0.18
C ARG A 22 -12.34 0.24 -0.69
N GLU A 23 -12.09 1.52 -0.90
CA GLU A 23 -10.78 2.03 -1.32
C GLU A 23 -9.68 1.71 -0.31
N ARG A 24 -9.94 1.93 0.98
CA ARG A 24 -8.99 1.58 2.05
C ARG A 24 -8.69 0.08 2.06
N THR A 25 -9.73 -0.75 1.95
CA THR A 25 -9.58 -2.21 1.96
C THR A 25 -8.77 -2.67 0.75
N ARG A 26 -9.12 -2.18 -0.45
CA ARG A 26 -8.38 -2.48 -1.69
C ARG A 26 -6.91 -2.05 -1.56
N HIS A 27 -6.66 -0.84 -1.08
CA HIS A 27 -5.30 -0.32 -0.91
C HIS A 27 -4.44 -1.20 0.02
N LEU A 28 -4.99 -1.63 1.16
CA LEU A 28 -4.27 -2.50 2.09
C LEU A 28 -4.02 -3.90 1.51
N ILE A 29 -4.99 -4.44 0.75
CA ILE A 29 -4.82 -5.71 0.05
C ILE A 29 -3.73 -5.60 -1.02
N GLU A 30 -3.73 -4.53 -1.82
CA GLU A 30 -2.71 -4.29 -2.84
C GLU A 30 -1.31 -4.22 -2.20
N LEU A 31 -1.15 -3.47 -1.10
CA LEU A 31 0.10 -3.40 -0.37
C LEU A 31 0.52 -4.76 0.21
N GLY A 32 -0.40 -5.52 0.80
CA GLY A 32 -0.15 -6.88 1.28
C GLY A 32 0.31 -7.82 0.16
N GLY A 33 -0.31 -7.69 -1.03
CA GLY A 33 0.09 -8.42 -2.22
C GLY A 33 1.52 -8.11 -2.67
N LEU A 34 2.01 -6.87 -2.47
CA LEU A 34 3.41 -6.53 -2.74
C LEU A 34 4.38 -7.24 -1.80
N VAL A 35 4.02 -7.34 -0.52
CA VAL A 35 4.85 -8.04 0.49
C VAL A 35 4.96 -9.52 0.14
N GLN A 36 3.85 -10.14 -0.27
CA GLN A 36 3.85 -11.54 -0.70
C GLN A 36 4.65 -11.75 -2.00
N LYS A 37 4.43 -10.92 -3.03
CA LYS A 37 5.16 -11.01 -4.31
C LYS A 37 6.67 -10.77 -4.16
N ALA A 38 7.08 -9.95 -3.20
CA ALA A 38 8.49 -9.75 -2.88
C ALA A 38 9.14 -10.98 -2.21
N GLY A 39 8.37 -12.04 -1.92
CA GLY A 39 8.83 -13.25 -1.24
C GLY A 39 9.08 -13.05 0.25
N LEU A 40 8.66 -11.92 0.84
CA LEU A 40 8.95 -11.62 2.25
C LEU A 40 8.18 -12.56 3.18
N VAL A 41 6.95 -12.93 2.84
CA VAL A 41 6.14 -13.85 3.65
C VAL A 41 6.83 -15.21 3.75
N ASP A 42 7.21 -15.78 2.60
CA ASP A 42 7.86 -17.10 2.56
C ASP A 42 9.25 -17.08 3.19
N LEU A 43 10.03 -16.01 2.98
CA LEU A 43 11.38 -15.87 3.54
C LEU A 43 11.37 -15.77 5.08
N THR A 44 10.32 -15.19 5.65
CA THR A 44 10.24 -14.88 7.08
C THR A 44 9.30 -15.79 7.86
N ASP A 45 8.70 -16.79 7.21
CA ASP A 45 7.66 -17.65 7.78
C ASP A 45 6.49 -16.83 8.38
N ASP A 46 6.08 -15.79 7.65
CA ASP A 46 5.05 -14.81 8.07
C ASP A 46 5.34 -14.07 9.39
N ASP A 47 6.60 -14.05 9.87
CA ASP A 47 6.95 -13.29 11.06
C ASP A 47 6.86 -11.77 10.81
N ARG A 48 5.77 -11.19 11.31
CA ARG A 48 5.43 -9.78 11.11
C ARG A 48 6.49 -8.82 11.65
N ALA A 49 7.17 -9.19 12.74
CA ALA A 49 8.23 -8.38 13.31
C ALA A 49 9.44 -8.31 12.36
N THR A 50 9.86 -9.45 11.80
CA THR A 50 10.94 -9.53 10.83
C THR A 50 10.59 -8.80 9.53
N ILE A 51 9.37 -8.98 8.99
CA ILE A 51 8.90 -8.23 7.81
C ILE A 51 8.97 -6.73 8.07
N TYR A 52 8.47 -6.27 9.21
CA TYR A 52 8.49 -4.85 9.56
C TYR A 52 9.92 -4.31 9.73
N GLY A 53 10.81 -5.08 10.37
CA GLY A 53 12.23 -4.74 10.49
C GLY A 53 12.91 -4.59 9.13
N ALA A 54 12.65 -5.50 8.19
CA ALA A 54 13.18 -5.41 6.83
C ALA A 54 12.69 -4.14 6.10
N LEU A 55 11.40 -3.80 6.25
CA LEU A 55 10.86 -2.57 5.67
C LEU A 55 11.49 -1.31 6.30
N LEU A 56 11.67 -1.27 7.61
CA LEU A 56 12.36 -0.17 8.30
C LEU A 56 13.80 0.00 7.82
N GLU A 57 14.53 -1.09 7.62
CA GLU A 57 15.87 -1.08 7.07
C GLU A 57 15.90 -0.47 5.65
N THR A 58 14.90 -0.77 4.80
CA THR A 58 14.80 -0.12 3.49
C THR A 58 14.54 1.39 3.61
N VAL A 59 13.68 1.82 4.53
CA VAL A 59 13.43 3.26 4.77
C VAL A 59 14.69 3.95 5.26
N GLY A 60 15.44 3.32 6.17
CA GLY A 60 16.74 3.81 6.64
C GLY A 60 17.74 3.98 5.50
N LYS A 61 17.88 2.96 4.63
CA LYS A 61 18.74 3.01 3.43
C LYS A 61 18.35 4.13 2.47
N ALA A 62 17.05 4.35 2.27
CA ALA A 62 16.56 5.42 1.39
C ALA A 62 16.89 6.82 1.92
N ARG A 63 16.80 7.01 3.25
CA ARG A 63 17.04 8.31 3.91
C ARG A 63 18.52 8.63 4.08
N ASN A 64 19.34 7.63 4.36
CA ASN A 64 20.78 7.83 4.67
C ASN A 64 21.66 8.02 3.42
N LYS A 65 21.19 7.64 2.23
CA LYS A 65 21.98 7.76 1.01
C LYS A 65 21.84 9.17 0.43
N ALA A 66 22.68 10.09 0.92
CA ALA A 66 22.85 11.42 0.35
C ALA A 66 23.10 11.31 -1.18
N ASN A 67 22.20 11.89 -1.98
CA ASN A 67 22.34 12.20 -3.40
C ASN A 67 22.31 11.06 -4.46
N GLY A 68 22.01 9.82 -4.11
CA GLY A 68 21.89 8.74 -5.11
C GLY A 68 20.48 8.20 -5.18
N ASP A 69 19.82 8.33 -6.35
CA ASP A 69 18.42 8.02 -6.68
C ASP A 69 17.99 6.56 -6.42
N THR A 70 18.09 6.15 -5.16
CA THR A 70 17.81 4.80 -4.65
C THR A 70 16.34 4.45 -4.87
N LEU A 71 15.47 5.46 -4.73
CA LEU A 71 14.06 5.33 -5.07
C LEU A 71 13.86 5.06 -6.56
N ALA A 72 14.53 5.75 -7.50
CA ALA A 72 14.39 5.39 -8.91
C ALA A 72 15.03 4.04 -9.27
N LEU A 73 16.12 3.65 -8.61
CA LEU A 73 16.70 2.30 -8.77
C LEU A 73 15.67 1.23 -8.39
N TRP A 74 15.03 1.36 -7.22
CA TRP A 74 13.98 0.45 -6.78
C TRP A 74 12.75 0.52 -7.67
N ARG A 75 12.32 1.72 -8.08
CA ARG A 75 11.19 1.91 -9.00
C ARG A 75 11.44 1.19 -10.32
N ARG A 76 12.65 1.27 -10.88
CA ARG A 76 13.02 0.57 -12.12
C ARG A 76 13.07 -0.95 -11.91
N ARG A 77 13.64 -1.42 -10.79
CA ARG A 77 13.67 -2.85 -10.46
C ARG A 77 12.26 -3.41 -10.31
N GLY A 78 11.40 -2.74 -9.55
CA GLY A 78 10.00 -3.11 -9.36
C GLY A 78 9.25 -3.21 -10.68
N ARG A 79 9.35 -2.19 -11.56
CA ARG A 79 8.72 -2.24 -12.89
C ARG A 79 9.14 -3.46 -13.72
N ARG A 80 10.41 -3.87 -13.67
CA ARG A 80 10.87 -5.06 -14.38
C ARG A 80 10.35 -6.36 -13.76
N ALA A 81 10.33 -6.46 -12.43
CA ALA A 81 9.77 -7.63 -11.76
C ALA A 81 8.29 -7.81 -12.13
N PHE A 82 7.51 -6.72 -12.08
CA PHE A 82 6.11 -6.72 -12.51
C PHE A 82 5.90 -7.11 -13.98
N ALA A 83 6.85 -6.79 -14.87
CA ALA A 83 6.74 -7.13 -16.28
C ALA A 83 7.01 -8.62 -16.56
N ILE A 84 7.75 -9.30 -15.67
CA ILE A 84 8.09 -10.73 -15.80
C ILE A 84 6.99 -11.61 -15.19
N GLU A 85 6.29 -11.13 -14.16
CA GLU A 85 5.16 -11.83 -13.53
C GLU A 85 3.87 -11.82 -14.37
N LYS A 86 3.89 -11.20 -15.56
CA LYS A 86 2.73 -11.05 -16.45
C LYS A 86 2.78 -12.09 -17.57
#